data_AF-A0A497K096-F1
#
_entry.id   AF-A0A497K096-F1
#
_cell.length_a   1.000
_cell.length_b   1.000
_cell.length_c   1.000
_cell.angle_alpha   90.00
_cell.angle_beta   90.00
_cell.angle_gamma   90.00
#
_symmetry.space_group_name_H-M   'P 1'
#
loop_
_entity.id
_entity.type
_entity.pdbx_description
1 polymer ?
#
loop_
_entity_poly.entity_id
_entity_poly.type
_entity_poly.pdbx_seq_one_letter_code
_entity_poly.pdbx_strand_id
1 'polypeptide(L)'
;GLFHGTLFSIHPVKLEGEVKEKYGDRVFRPEGTVKIEATVSDASEACFMPATYRVEDVRVVEGPRVRDIFEVVSYEGLYGDLAKDGERILAYGKLEGVTDRVSGLRYHRLLIGSQEARGRDYIKLLS
;
A
#
# COMPACT_ATOMS: atom_id res chain seq x y z
N GLY A 1 -1.69 8.75 -19.75
CA GLY A 1 -1.57 8.12 -21.08
C GLY A 1 -1.68 9.16 -22.19
N LEU A 2 -1.46 8.74 -23.44
CA LEU A 2 -1.66 9.55 -24.64
C LEU A 2 -2.63 8.81 -25.57
N PHE A 3 -3.74 9.43 -25.94
CA PHE A 3 -4.73 8.87 -26.86
C PHE A 3 -4.98 9.87 -27.98
N HIS A 4 -4.66 9.51 -29.22
CA HIS A 4 -4.71 10.40 -30.39
C HIS A 4 -4.07 11.78 -30.14
N GLY A 5 -2.87 11.81 -29.53
CA GLY A 5 -2.16 13.06 -29.24
C GLY A 5 -2.73 13.86 -28.06
N THR A 6 -3.80 13.40 -27.42
CA THR A 6 -4.38 14.03 -26.23
C THR A 6 -3.90 13.32 -24.97
N LEU A 7 -3.35 14.08 -24.02
CA LEU A 7 -3.00 13.57 -22.70
C LEU A 7 -4.28 13.27 -21.91
N PHE A 8 -4.34 12.09 -21.32
CA PHE A 8 -5.46 11.70 -20.47
C PHE A 8 -4.97 10.91 -19.25
N SER A 9 -5.80 10.86 -18.21
CA SER A 9 -5.63 10.01 -17.04
C SER A 9 -6.91 9.22 -16.80
N ILE A 10 -6.78 8.00 -16.28
CA ILE A 10 -7.91 7.16 -15.88
C ILE A 10 -7.75 6.90 -14.39
N HIS A 11 -8.82 7.14 -13.64
CA HIS A 11 -8.88 6.88 -12.21
C HIS A 11 -10.10 5.99 -11.96
N PRO A 12 -9.94 4.66 -11.91
CA PRO A 12 -11.05 3.77 -11.66
C PRO A 12 -11.54 3.94 -10.22
N VAL A 13 -12.84 3.74 -10.03
CA VAL A 13 -13.49 3.78 -8.72
C VAL A 13 -14.31 2.51 -8.55
N LYS A 14 -14.35 2.02 -7.31
CA LYS A 14 -15.17 0.86 -6.96
C LYS A 14 -16.65 1.20 -7.06
N LEU A 15 -17.44 0.22 -7.49
CA LEU A 15 -18.88 0.24 -7.34
C LEU A 15 -19.25 0.09 -5.86
N GLU A 16 -20.43 0.58 -5.49
CA GLU A 16 -20.90 0.55 -4.10
C GLU A 16 -20.87 -0.85 -3.48
N GLY A 17 -21.27 -1.88 -4.24
CA GLY A 17 -21.25 -3.28 -3.78
C GLY A 17 -19.85 -3.90 -3.65
N GLU A 18 -18.82 -3.27 -4.19
CA GLU A 18 -17.42 -3.73 -4.08
C GLU A 18 -16.73 -3.17 -2.83
N VAL A 19 -17.28 -2.11 -2.24
CA VAL A 19 -16.78 -1.52 -0.99
C VAL A 19 -17.44 -2.22 0.20
N LYS A 20 -16.73 -3.22 0.74
CA LYS A 20 -17.22 -4.01 1.88
C LYS A 20 -16.85 -3.42 3.25
N GLU A 21 -15.76 -2.64 3.31
CA GLU A 21 -15.27 -2.01 4.53
C GLU A 21 -16.12 -0.79 4.89
N LYS A 22 -16.55 -0.71 6.15
CA LYS A 22 -17.25 0.45 6.71
C LYS A 22 -16.31 1.28 7.58
N TYR A 23 -16.66 2.56 7.71
CA TYR A 23 -15.93 3.45 8.61
C TYR A 23 -15.89 2.88 10.04
N GLY A 24 -14.68 2.79 10.59
CA GLY A 24 -14.45 2.27 11.94
C GLY A 24 -14.25 0.75 12.01
N ASP A 25 -14.41 0.01 10.91
CA ASP A 25 -14.07 -1.41 10.85
C ASP A 25 -12.57 -1.61 11.08
N ARG A 26 -11.74 -0.75 10.47
CA ARG A 26 -10.28 -0.73 10.67
C ARG A 26 -9.84 0.53 11.41
N VAL A 27 -8.95 0.35 12.37
CA VAL A 27 -8.31 1.43 13.12
C VAL A 27 -6.81 1.35 12.92
N PHE A 28 -6.20 2.49 12.57
CA PHE A 28 -4.80 2.62 12.24
C PHE A 28 -4.07 3.41 13.33
N ARG A 29 -2.88 2.95 13.73
CA ARG A 29 -2.01 3.66 14.68
C ARG A 29 -0.63 3.87 14.08
N PRO A 30 -0.06 5.09 14.13
CA PRO A 30 1.28 5.35 13.62
C PRO A 30 2.33 4.70 14.53
N GLU A 31 3.27 3.95 13.95
CA GLU A 31 4.34 3.26 14.68
C GLU A 31 5.75 3.59 14.14
N GLY A 32 5.88 4.75 13.47
CA GLY A 32 7.13 5.25 12.93
C GLY A 32 7.21 5.10 11.41
N THR A 33 8.44 5.08 10.88
CA THR A 33 8.69 4.81 9.45
C THR A 33 9.56 3.56 9.31
N VAL A 34 9.35 2.83 8.21
CA VAL A 34 10.04 1.57 7.95
C VAL A 34 10.38 1.47 6.47
N LYS A 35 11.51 0.83 6.16
CA LYS A 35 11.93 0.43 4.82
C LYS A 35 11.84 -1.09 4.73
N ILE A 36 11.15 -1.60 3.72
CA ILE A 36 10.97 -3.04 3.52
C ILE A 36 11.33 -3.46 2.10
N GLU A 37 11.82 -4.69 1.96
CA GLU A 37 11.72 -5.46 0.73
C GLU A 37 10.58 -6.45 0.87
N ALA A 38 9.80 -6.65 -0.19
CA ALA A 38 8.71 -7.62 -0.18
C ALA A 38 8.39 -8.13 -1.59
N THR A 39 7.69 -9.26 -1.67
CA THR A 39 7.08 -9.78 -2.91
C THR A 39 5.61 -9.39 -2.92
N VAL A 40 5.10 -8.86 -4.04
CA VAL A 40 3.66 -8.58 -4.21
C VAL A 40 2.93 -9.91 -4.42
N SER A 41 2.02 -10.24 -3.52
CA SER A 41 1.21 -11.46 -3.60
C SER A 41 -0.13 -11.25 -4.29
N ASP A 42 -0.65 -10.02 -4.25
CA ASP A 42 -1.92 -9.64 -4.88
C ASP A 42 -1.95 -8.12 -5.15
N ALA A 43 -1.98 -7.76 -6.43
CA ALA A 43 -2.05 -6.40 -6.94
C ALA A 43 -3.44 -6.04 -7.51
N SER A 44 -4.47 -6.85 -7.27
CA SER A 44 -5.82 -6.62 -7.81
C SER A 44 -6.46 -5.28 -7.38
N GLU A 45 -5.98 -4.72 -6.27
CA GLU A 45 -6.43 -3.48 -5.67
C GLU A 45 -5.50 -2.29 -5.95
N ALA A 46 -4.44 -2.49 -6.76
CA ALA A 46 -3.41 -1.50 -7.02
C ALA A 46 -3.84 -0.38 -7.98
N CYS A 47 -4.89 -0.59 -8.77
CA CYS A 47 -5.40 0.40 -9.72
C CYS A 47 -6.36 1.42 -9.09
N PHE A 48 -6.89 1.13 -7.89
CA PHE A 48 -7.81 2.00 -7.16
C PHE A 48 -7.05 2.97 -6.23
N MET A 49 -7.77 3.91 -5.63
CA MET A 49 -7.25 4.81 -4.61
C MET A 49 -7.90 4.52 -3.24
N PRO A 50 -7.13 4.23 -2.18
CA PRO A 50 -5.67 4.05 -2.20
C PRO A 50 -5.24 2.77 -2.92
N ALA A 51 -4.09 2.82 -3.61
CA ALA A 51 -3.52 1.67 -4.28
C ALA A 51 -3.03 0.69 -3.21
N THR A 52 -3.55 -0.54 -3.23
CA THR A 52 -3.24 -1.54 -2.20
C THR A 52 -2.58 -2.76 -2.83
N TYR A 53 -1.40 -3.08 -2.34
CA TYR A 53 -0.66 -4.30 -2.66
C TYR A 53 -0.66 -5.20 -1.44
N ARG A 54 -1.16 -6.44 -1.55
CA ARG A 54 -0.81 -7.44 -0.55
C ARG A 54 0.62 -7.90 -0.79
N VAL A 55 1.32 -8.18 0.29
CA VAL A 55 2.73 -8.53 0.24
C VAL A 55 3.04 -9.75 1.09
N GLU A 56 4.06 -10.47 0.66
CA GLU A 56 4.64 -11.61 1.36
C GLU A 56 6.18 -11.53 1.33
N ASP A 57 6.85 -12.49 2.00
CA ASP A 57 8.31 -12.53 2.13
C ASP A 57 8.93 -11.21 2.62
N VAL A 58 8.21 -10.51 3.51
CA VAL A 58 8.59 -9.16 3.93
C VAL A 58 9.85 -9.17 4.78
N ARG A 59 10.85 -8.41 4.35
CA ARG A 59 12.08 -8.15 5.07
C ARG A 59 12.19 -6.67 5.42
N VAL A 60 12.19 -6.36 6.72
CA VAL A 60 12.54 -5.02 7.19
C VAL A 60 14.03 -4.75 6.98
N VAL A 61 14.33 -3.72 6.20
CA VAL A 61 15.69 -3.24 5.90
C VAL A 61 16.12 -2.19 6.92
N GLU A 62 15.20 -1.30 7.31
CA GLU A 62 15.44 -0.18 8.24
C GLU A 62 14.16 0.15 9.00
N GLY A 63 14.27 0.54 10.28
CA GLY A 63 13.13 0.92 11.12
C GLY A 63 12.70 -0.18 12.11
N PRO A 64 11.48 -0.09 12.67
CA PRO A 64 10.96 -1.05 13.66
C PRO A 64 10.91 -2.48 13.13
N ARG A 65 11.35 -3.45 13.94
CA ARG A 65 11.36 -4.87 13.59
C ARG A 65 9.99 -5.50 13.87
N VAL A 66 9.11 -5.46 12.88
CA VAL A 66 7.83 -6.18 12.84
C VAL A 66 7.89 -7.35 11.86
N ARG A 67 6.96 -8.31 11.97
CA ARG A 67 6.96 -9.55 11.15
C ARG A 67 5.67 -9.78 10.38
N ASP A 68 4.70 -8.90 10.56
CA ASP A 68 3.29 -9.04 10.20
C ASP A 68 2.84 -7.85 9.34
N ILE A 69 3.74 -7.34 8.49
CA ILE A 69 3.37 -6.40 7.43
C ILE A 69 2.74 -7.20 6.30
N PHE A 70 1.46 -6.98 6.03
CA PHE A 70 0.72 -7.73 5.01
C PHE A 70 0.28 -6.91 3.81
N GLU A 71 0.36 -5.58 3.90
CA GLU A 71 -0.04 -4.71 2.81
C GLU A 71 0.86 -3.47 2.72
N VAL A 72 1.08 -3.02 1.49
CA VAL A 72 1.64 -1.72 1.14
C VAL A 72 0.52 -0.90 0.50
N VAL A 73 0.23 0.27 1.07
CA VAL A 73 -0.90 1.12 0.69
C VAL A 73 -0.39 2.49 0.29
N SER A 74 -0.81 3.00 -0.87
CA SER A 74 -0.41 4.31 -1.37
C SER A 74 -1.61 5.22 -1.61
N TYR A 75 -1.57 6.43 -1.04
CA TYR A 75 -2.45 7.53 -1.42
C TYR A 75 -1.86 8.41 -2.53
N GLU A 76 -0.66 8.09 -3.01
CA GLU A 76 -0.01 8.77 -4.13
C GLU A 76 -0.31 8.01 -5.43
N GLY A 77 -1.00 8.68 -6.37
CA GLY A 77 -1.39 8.10 -7.66
C GLY A 77 -0.21 7.70 -8.55
N LEU A 78 0.99 8.21 -8.28
CA LEU A 78 2.23 7.82 -8.97
C LEU A 78 2.59 6.34 -8.76
N TYR A 79 2.11 5.74 -7.67
CA TYR A 79 2.35 4.33 -7.36
C TYR A 79 1.14 3.44 -7.62
N GLY A 80 0.09 3.95 -8.26
CA GLY A 80 -1.03 3.11 -8.72
C GLY A 80 -0.59 2.24 -9.90
N ASP A 81 -0.97 0.96 -9.88
CA ASP A 81 -0.66 -0.04 -10.92
C ASP A 81 0.85 -0.18 -11.24
N LEU A 82 1.72 0.18 -10.29
CA LEU A 82 3.18 0.15 -10.45
C LEU A 82 3.75 -1.28 -10.57
N ALA A 83 3.28 -2.19 -9.72
CA ALA A 83 3.81 -3.56 -9.58
C ALA A 83 2.71 -4.61 -9.79
N LYS A 84 3.12 -5.82 -10.19
CA LYS A 84 2.25 -6.98 -10.44
C LYS A 84 2.54 -8.12 -9.47
N ASP A 85 1.63 -9.09 -9.43
CA ASP A 85 1.79 -10.33 -8.67
C ASP A 85 3.13 -11.01 -9.01
N GLY A 86 3.86 -11.41 -7.96
CA GLY A 86 5.18 -12.04 -8.03
C GLY A 86 6.34 -11.06 -8.15
N GLU A 87 6.12 -9.77 -8.42
CA GLU A 87 7.20 -8.79 -8.50
C GLU A 87 7.71 -8.38 -7.12
N ARG A 88 9.01 -8.09 -7.05
CA ARG A 88 9.65 -7.62 -5.82
C ARG A 88 9.67 -6.11 -5.76
N ILE A 89 9.41 -5.57 -4.58
CA ILE A 89 9.43 -4.13 -4.32
C ILE A 89 10.34 -3.79 -3.15
N LEU A 90 10.94 -2.61 -3.22
CA LEU A 90 11.51 -1.87 -2.11
C LEU A 90 10.59 -0.70 -1.80
N ALA A 91 10.07 -0.64 -0.58
CA ALA A 91 9.16 0.42 -0.17
C ALA A 91 9.67 1.09 1.12
N TYR A 92 9.50 2.40 1.22
CA TYR A 92 9.77 3.18 2.43
C TYR A 92 8.57 4.07 2.72
N GLY A 93 8.05 3.98 3.94
CA GLY A 93 6.82 4.68 4.30
C GLY A 93 6.56 4.66 5.80
N LYS A 94 5.39 5.16 6.18
CA LYS A 94 4.90 5.12 7.56
C LYS A 94 4.43 3.71 7.90
N LEU A 95 4.92 3.17 9.01
CA LEU A 95 4.42 1.93 9.56
C LEU A 95 3.13 2.21 10.34
N GLU A 96 2.08 1.46 10.04
CA GLU A 96 0.82 1.54 10.77
C GLU A 96 0.45 0.18 11.37
N GLY A 97 0.17 0.16 12.67
CA GLY A 97 -0.53 -0.95 13.30
C GLY A 97 -2.02 -0.88 12.96
N VAL A 98 -2.56 -1.96 12.41
CA VAL A 98 -3.95 -2.12 12.00
C VAL A 98 -4.68 -2.98 13.02
N THR A 99 -5.83 -2.52 13.48
CA THR A 99 -6.80 -3.35 14.20
C THR A 99 -8.07 -3.43 13.37
N ASP A 100 -8.35 -4.61 12.83
CA ASP A 100 -9.64 -4.93 12.22
C ASP A 100 -10.61 -5.37 13.32
N ARG A 101 -11.65 -4.57 13.55
CA ARG A 101 -12.66 -4.80 14.58
C ARG A 101 -13.72 -5.82 14.17
N VAL A 102 -13.85 -6.10 12.88
CA VAL A 102 -14.81 -7.08 12.36
C VAL A 102 -14.23 -8.48 12.54
N SER A 103 -12.99 -8.70 12.11
CA SER A 103 -12.31 -10.01 12.25
C SER A 103 -11.59 -10.20 13.59
N GLY A 104 -11.28 -9.10 14.30
CA GLY A 104 -10.46 -9.10 15.51
C GLY A 104 -8.95 -9.20 15.23
N LEU A 105 -8.54 -9.25 13.95
CA LEU A 105 -7.14 -9.38 13.56
C LEU A 105 -6.35 -8.10 13.83
N ARG A 106 -5.08 -8.29 14.17
CA ARG A 106 -4.09 -7.22 14.31
C ARG A 106 -2.88 -7.56 13.48
N TYR A 107 -2.39 -6.57 12.74
CA TYR A 107 -1.27 -6.70 11.83
C TYR A 107 -0.70 -5.32 11.50
N HIS A 108 0.29 -5.25 10.64
CA HIS A 108 0.89 -4.01 10.19
C HIS A 108 0.69 -3.76 8.69
N ARG A 109 0.74 -2.48 8.31
CA ARG A 109 0.88 -2.06 6.92
C ARG A 109 1.94 -0.98 6.77
N LEU A 110 2.43 -0.84 5.55
CA LEU A 110 3.26 0.30 5.15
C LEU A 110 2.43 1.27 4.31
N LEU A 111 2.38 2.53 4.75
CA LEU A 111 1.64 3.62 4.13
C LEU A 111 2.58 4.58 3.38
N ILE A 112 2.24 4.88 2.13
CA ILE A 112 2.85 5.90 1.26
C ILE A 112 1.86 7.05 1.05
N GLY A 113 2.36 8.28 1.01
CA GLY A 113 1.56 9.51 0.98
C GLY A 113 1.27 10.05 2.39
N SER A 114 2.21 9.87 3.34
CA SER A 114 2.03 10.33 4.73
C SER A 114 2.87 11.57 5.05
N GLN A 115 2.35 12.46 5.91
CA GLN A 115 3.13 13.63 6.36
C GLN A 115 4.37 13.22 7.15
N GLU A 116 4.30 12.12 7.90
CA GLU A 116 5.39 11.56 8.70
C GLU A 116 6.60 11.15 7.84
N ALA A 117 6.37 10.75 6.59
CA ALA A 117 7.45 10.43 5.64
C ALA A 117 8.17 11.67 5.11
N ARG A 118 7.58 12.87 5.23
CA ARG A 118 8.11 14.16 4.76
C ARG A 118 8.49 14.15 3.27
N GLY A 119 7.66 13.51 2.43
CA GLY A 119 7.86 13.40 0.98
C GLY A 119 9.07 12.56 0.57
N ARG A 120 9.56 11.69 1.46
CA ARG A 120 10.67 10.76 1.19
C ARG A 120 10.19 9.34 0.96
N ASP A 121 8.90 9.07 1.10
CA ASP A 121 8.27 7.78 0.89
C ASP A 121 8.22 7.41 -0.59
N TYR A 122 8.38 6.11 -0.85
CA TYR A 122 8.41 5.58 -2.21
C TYR A 122 8.08 4.10 -2.28
N ILE A 123 7.69 3.67 -3.47
CA ILE A 123 7.68 2.27 -3.91
C ILE A 123 8.58 2.17 -5.14
N LYS A 124 9.46 1.18 -5.16
CA LYS A 124 10.40 0.94 -6.26
C LYS A 124 10.41 -0.55 -6.60
N LEU A 125 10.28 -0.88 -7.89
CA LEU A 125 10.49 -2.25 -8.39
C LEU A 125 11.95 -2.67 -8.24
N LEU A 126 12.15 -3.89 -7.75
CA LEU A 126 13.42 -4.59 -7.72
C LEU A 126 13.36 -5.61 -8.87
N SER A 127 14.08 -5.29 -9.95
CA SER A 127 14.22 -6.09 -11.17
C SER A 127 14.38 -7.58 -10.94
#